data_AF-A0A957K5C7-F1
#
_entry.id   AF-A0A957K5C7-F1
#
_cell.length_a   1.000
_cell.length_b   1.000
_cell.length_c   1.000
_cell.angle_alpha   90.00
_cell.angle_beta   90.00
_cell.angle_gamma   90.00
#
_symmetry.space_group_name_H-M   'P 1'
#
loop_
_entity.id
_entity.type
_entity.pdbx_description
1 polymer ?
#
loop_
_entity_poly.entity_id
_entity_poly.type
_entity_poly.pdbx_seq_one_letter_code
_entity_poly.pdbx_strand_id
1 'polypeptide(L)'
;AQLAVHIDDPVGLEAVCLRLKLVGRTNIPRQLRMKLGNQLIEDYRSNIGTAIVYVEKLEDEVRPDIDLHALARESSPPGILARLMLALESGELNQEERDLLRTVQAKLRDVHGARPYLPLSAIDLAPDEMAAQVYLRQAGWDLLNALITQQESA
;
A
#
# COMPACT_ATOMS: atom_id res chain seq x y z
N ALA A 1 -2.79 -4.73 -20.87
CA ALA A 1 -2.09 -6.01 -20.67
C ALA A 1 -3.16 -7.08 -20.52
N GLN A 2 -3.15 -8.12 -21.36
CA GLN A 2 -4.02 -9.29 -21.18
C GLN A 2 -3.33 -10.22 -20.19
N LEU A 3 -3.94 -10.44 -19.01
CA LEU A 3 -3.56 -11.55 -18.14
C LEU A 3 -4.02 -12.84 -18.81
N ALA A 4 -3.08 -13.58 -19.39
CA ALA A 4 -3.33 -14.93 -19.87
C ALA A 4 -3.15 -15.90 -18.70
N VAL A 5 -4.25 -16.33 -18.09
CA VAL A 5 -4.25 -17.40 -17.09
C VAL A 5 -4.55 -18.70 -17.84
N HIS A 6 -3.55 -19.58 -17.94
CA HIS A 6 -3.73 -20.91 -18.48
C HIS A 6 -4.10 -21.86 -17.34
N ILE A 7 -5.27 -22.46 -17.42
CA ILE A 7 -5.75 -23.44 -16.45
C ILE A 7 -5.97 -24.74 -17.24
N ASP A 8 -5.17 -25.76 -16.96
CA ASP A 8 -5.43 -27.12 -17.43
C ASP A 8 -6.71 -27.60 -16.75
N ASP A 9 -7.78 -27.82 -17.52
CA ASP A 9 -9.16 -28.06 -17.07
C ASP A 9 -9.25 -29.23 -16.06
N PRO A 10 -9.22 -28.96 -14.74
CA PRO A 10 -9.30 -30.01 -13.74
C PRO A 10 -10.77 -30.30 -13.51
N VAL A 11 -11.18 -31.56 -13.65
CA VAL A 11 -12.56 -31.97 -13.35
C VAL A 11 -12.94 -31.50 -11.94
N GLY A 12 -13.93 -30.60 -11.84
CA GLY A 12 -14.43 -30.06 -10.58
C GLY A 12 -13.95 -28.64 -10.21
N LEU A 13 -13.22 -27.94 -11.07
CA LEU A 13 -12.86 -26.54 -10.83
C LEU A 13 -14.03 -25.59 -11.14
N GLU A 14 -14.56 -24.93 -10.13
CA GLU A 14 -15.69 -23.99 -10.26
C GLU A 14 -15.26 -22.51 -10.24
N ALA A 15 -14.16 -22.19 -9.53
CA ALA A 15 -13.69 -20.82 -9.40
C ALA A 15 -12.17 -20.70 -9.20
N VAL A 16 -11.59 -19.62 -9.74
CA VAL A 16 -10.22 -19.19 -9.50
C VAL A 16 -10.19 -17.74 -9.04
N CYS A 17 -9.61 -17.51 -7.87
CA CYS A 17 -9.46 -16.20 -7.27
C CYS A 17 -8.01 -15.71 -7.44
N LEU A 18 -7.83 -14.56 -8.07
CA LEU A 18 -6.50 -13.97 -8.28
C LEU A 18 -6.22 -12.90 -7.22
N ARG A 19 -5.04 -12.98 -6.61
CA ARG A 19 -4.45 -11.90 -5.80
C ARG A 19 -3.28 -11.31 -6.56
N LEU A 20 -3.43 -10.06 -6.98
CA LEU A 20 -2.44 -9.35 -7.78
C LEU A 20 -1.59 -8.45 -6.89
N LYS A 21 -0.29 -8.42 -7.15
CA LYS A 21 0.63 -7.47 -6.52
C LYS A 21 1.29 -6.62 -7.60
N LEU A 22 1.08 -5.31 -7.53
CA LEU A 22 1.75 -4.35 -8.39
C LEU A 22 3.07 -3.93 -7.73
N VAL A 23 4.17 -4.15 -8.42
CA VAL A 23 5.52 -3.79 -7.98
C VAL A 23 6.23 -2.96 -9.05
N GLY A 24 7.18 -2.13 -8.64
CA GLY A 24 8.00 -1.34 -9.55
C GLY A 24 8.02 0.14 -9.19
N ARG A 25 8.36 0.98 -10.18
CA ARG A 25 8.39 2.43 -10.06
C ARG A 25 7.53 3.08 -11.13
N THR A 26 6.80 4.14 -10.79
CA THR A 26 6.01 4.89 -11.77
C THR A 26 5.73 6.31 -11.31
N ASN A 27 5.49 7.20 -12.27
CA ASN A 27 5.01 8.57 -12.06
C ASN A 27 3.48 8.68 -12.01
N ILE A 28 2.75 7.58 -12.23
CA ILE A 28 1.29 7.59 -12.11
C ILE A 28 0.92 7.73 -10.63
N PRO A 29 0.08 8.71 -10.21
CA PRO A 29 -0.32 8.87 -8.82
C PRO A 29 -1.00 7.62 -8.27
N ARG A 30 -0.68 7.25 -7.01
CA ARG A 30 -1.25 6.06 -6.34
C ARG A 30 -2.78 6.05 -6.37
N GLN A 31 -3.42 7.19 -6.16
CA GLN A 31 -4.89 7.30 -6.22
C GLN A 31 -5.46 6.87 -7.58
N LEU A 32 -4.80 7.24 -8.68
CA LEU A 32 -5.23 6.83 -10.02
C LEU A 32 -4.99 5.34 -10.24
N ARG A 33 -3.84 4.81 -9.78
CA ARG A 33 -3.55 3.36 -9.84
C ARG A 33 -4.57 2.54 -9.04
N MET A 34 -4.95 3.01 -7.85
CA MET A 34 -5.95 2.34 -7.02
C MET A 34 -7.35 2.42 -7.62
N LYS A 35 -7.72 3.53 -8.26
CA LYS A 35 -8.96 3.59 -9.03
C LYS A 35 -8.97 2.56 -10.17
N LEU A 36 -7.90 2.51 -10.98
CA LEU A 36 -7.78 1.54 -12.08
C LEU A 36 -7.72 0.10 -11.57
N GLY A 37 -7.06 -0.15 -10.44
CA GLY A 37 -6.97 -1.45 -9.80
C GLY A 37 -8.30 -1.92 -9.21
N ASN A 38 -9.07 -1.02 -8.57
CA ASN A 38 -10.40 -1.34 -8.07
C ASN A 38 -11.36 -1.61 -9.22
N GLN A 39 -11.28 -0.83 -10.31
CA GLN A 39 -12.04 -1.11 -11.52
C GLN A 39 -11.69 -2.48 -12.10
N LEU A 40 -10.41 -2.87 -12.09
CA LEU A 40 -10.01 -4.22 -12.49
C LEU A 40 -10.61 -5.31 -11.57
N ILE A 41 -10.68 -5.09 -10.26
CA ILE A 41 -11.32 -6.02 -9.32
C ILE A 41 -12.81 -6.17 -9.62
N GLU A 42 -13.50 -5.06 -9.86
CA GLU A 42 -14.94 -5.03 -10.12
C GLU A 42 -15.30 -5.62 -11.49
N ASP A 43 -14.51 -5.29 -12.52
CA ASP A 43 -14.83 -5.61 -13.92
C ASP A 43 -14.23 -6.94 -14.39
N TYR A 44 -13.13 -7.42 -13.78
CA TYR A 44 -12.46 -8.63 -14.26
C TYR A 44 -13.19 -9.89 -13.82
N ARG A 45 -13.99 -10.41 -14.74
CA ARG A 45 -14.61 -11.72 -14.63
C ARG A 45 -14.49 -12.44 -15.97
N SER A 46 -13.89 -13.62 -15.96
CA SER A 46 -13.70 -14.43 -17.16
C SER A 46 -14.13 -15.87 -16.88
N ASN A 47 -14.63 -16.56 -17.90
CA ASN A 47 -14.95 -17.98 -17.82
C ASN A 47 -13.88 -18.76 -18.58
N ILE A 48 -13.26 -19.74 -17.92
CA ILE A 48 -12.32 -20.69 -18.53
C ILE A 48 -12.90 -22.09 -18.32
N GLY A 49 -13.42 -22.70 -19.39
CA GLY A 49 -14.21 -23.93 -19.28
C GLY A 49 -15.47 -23.69 -18.43
N THR A 50 -15.63 -24.47 -17.36
CA THR A 50 -16.70 -24.29 -16.36
C THR A 50 -16.31 -23.38 -15.20
N ALA A 51 -15.04 -22.98 -15.08
CA ALA A 51 -14.55 -22.20 -13.96
C ALA A 51 -14.72 -20.70 -14.18
N ILE A 52 -15.12 -19.97 -13.14
CA ILE A 52 -15.14 -18.51 -13.11
C ILE A 52 -13.82 -17.99 -12.54
N VAL A 53 -13.12 -17.14 -13.27
CA VAL A 53 -11.89 -16.47 -12.84
C VAL A 53 -12.20 -15.01 -12.52
N TYR A 54 -11.76 -14.54 -11.36
CA TYR A 54 -11.90 -13.14 -10.94
C TYR A 54 -10.72 -12.67 -10.10
N VAL A 55 -10.52 -11.35 -10.02
CA VAL A 55 -9.53 -10.75 -9.12
C VAL A 55 -10.21 -10.49 -7.77
N GLU A 56 -9.67 -11.06 -6.71
CA GLU A 56 -10.18 -10.87 -5.34
C GLU A 56 -9.48 -9.71 -4.64
N LYS A 57 -8.20 -9.52 -4.90
CA LYS A 57 -7.40 -8.46 -4.26
C LYS A 57 -6.32 -7.92 -5.17
N LEU A 58 -6.07 -6.62 -5.04
CA LEU A 58 -4.93 -5.95 -5.63
C LEU A 58 -4.13 -5.24 -4.53
N GLU A 59 -2.85 -5.56 -4.43
CA GLU A 59 -1.89 -4.94 -3.52
C GLU A 59 -0.97 -4.00 -4.31
N ASP A 60 -0.87 -2.74 -3.87
CA ASP A 60 0.03 -1.74 -4.47
C ASP A 60 1.30 -1.59 -3.66
N GLU A 61 2.40 -2.07 -4.21
CA GLU A 61 3.75 -1.82 -3.71
C GLU A 61 4.57 -0.97 -4.69
N VAL A 62 3.91 -0.33 -5.67
CA VAL A 62 4.59 0.53 -6.64
C VAL A 62 5.07 1.81 -5.95
N ARG A 63 6.38 2.04 -6.01
CA ARG A 63 7.01 3.24 -5.49
C ARG A 63 6.90 4.39 -6.49
N PRO A 64 6.72 5.63 -6.04
CA PRO A 64 6.91 6.79 -6.90
C PRO A 64 8.34 6.83 -7.47
N ASP A 65 8.52 7.32 -8.69
CA ASP A 65 9.87 7.52 -9.24
C ASP A 65 10.50 8.82 -8.72
N ILE A 66 10.69 8.85 -7.41
CA ILE A 66 11.22 9.98 -6.66
C ILE A 66 12.57 9.59 -6.05
N ASP A 67 13.55 10.49 -6.13
CA ASP A 67 14.83 10.37 -5.43
C ASP A 67 14.72 11.04 -4.05
N LEU A 68 14.50 10.21 -3.01
CA LEU A 68 14.43 10.68 -1.63
C LEU A 68 15.74 11.33 -1.15
N HIS A 69 16.91 10.88 -1.63
CA HIS A 69 18.18 11.45 -1.23
C HIS A 69 18.41 12.83 -1.86
N ALA A 70 17.91 13.05 -3.08
CA ALA A 70 17.89 14.39 -3.66
C ALA A 70 16.99 15.33 -2.86
N LEU A 71 15.72 14.95 -2.64
CA LEU A 71 14.76 15.75 -1.87
C LEU A 71 15.21 16.04 -0.45
N ALA A 72 15.78 15.06 0.24
CA ALA A 72 16.23 15.19 1.62
C ALA A 72 17.32 16.26 1.83
N ARG A 73 17.98 16.72 0.76
CA ARG A 73 18.95 17.82 0.81
C ARG A 73 18.29 19.20 0.83
N GLU A 74 17.03 19.28 0.47
CA GLU A 74 16.29 20.54 0.46
C GLU A 74 15.77 20.90 1.86
N SER A 75 15.71 22.20 2.13
CA SER A 75 15.03 22.77 3.32
C SER A 75 13.55 23.05 3.04
N SER A 76 12.93 22.24 2.18
CA SER A 76 11.52 22.31 1.79
C SER A 76 10.68 21.32 2.64
N PRO A 77 9.35 21.51 2.75
CA PRO A 77 8.49 20.52 3.41
C PRO A 77 8.61 19.09 2.82
N PRO A 78 8.67 18.89 1.49
CA PRO A 78 9.02 17.59 0.90
C PRO A 78 10.38 17.05 1.38
N GLY A 79 11.40 17.92 1.49
CA GLY A 79 12.73 17.52 1.96
C GLY A 79 12.77 17.07 3.42
N ILE A 80 11.98 17.72 4.30
CA ILE A 80 11.81 17.26 5.70
C ILE A 80 11.18 15.87 5.73
N LEU A 81 10.10 15.66 4.96
CA LEU A 81 9.43 14.36 4.89
C LEU A 81 10.34 13.28 4.28
N ALA A 82 11.14 13.62 3.27
CA ALA A 82 12.09 12.68 2.68
C ALA A 82 13.15 12.21 3.69
N ARG A 83 13.62 13.07 4.60
CA ARG A 83 14.52 12.69 5.69
C ARG A 83 13.87 11.69 6.65
N LEU A 84 12.63 11.95 7.06
CA LEU A 84 11.86 11.01 7.90
C LEU A 84 11.69 9.65 7.21
N MET A 85 11.37 9.66 5.92
CA MET A 85 11.20 8.43 5.13
C MET A 85 12.48 7.63 5.04
N LEU A 86 13.64 8.28 4.84
CA LEU A 86 14.94 7.62 4.83
C LEU A 86 15.29 7.03 6.21
N ALA A 87 15.01 7.74 7.30
CA ALA A 87 15.22 7.22 8.66
C ALA A 87 14.33 5.99 8.95
N LEU A 88 13.09 5.99 8.47
CA LEU A 88 12.19 4.84 8.52
C LEU A 88 12.69 3.67 7.66
N GLU A 89 13.38 3.91 6.54
CA GLU A 89 13.93 2.84 5.70
C GLU A 89 15.23 2.25 6.25
N SER A 90 16.10 3.06 6.86
CA SER A 90 17.34 2.58 7.48
C SER A 90 17.14 1.97 8.87
N GLY A 91 16.04 2.31 9.55
CA GLY A 91 15.81 1.97 10.95
C GLY A 91 16.57 2.87 11.94
N GLU A 92 17.30 3.88 11.44
CA GLU A 92 18.05 4.84 12.24
C GLU A 92 17.17 6.01 12.66
N LEU A 93 16.17 5.71 13.50
CA LEU A 93 15.23 6.70 13.99
C LEU A 93 15.84 7.53 15.11
N ASN A 94 15.55 8.83 15.14
CA ASN A 94 15.79 9.67 16.31
C ASN A 94 14.67 9.50 17.36
N GLN A 95 14.74 10.23 18.48
CA GLN A 95 13.77 10.06 19.55
C GLN A 95 12.35 10.51 19.18
N GLU A 96 12.22 11.63 18.47
CA GLU A 96 10.92 12.16 18.02
C GLU A 96 10.27 11.22 17.01
N GLU A 97 11.06 10.65 16.10
CA GLU A 97 10.60 9.69 15.10
C GLU A 97 10.15 8.36 15.73
N ARG A 98 10.85 7.92 16.78
CA ARG A 98 10.40 6.77 17.60
C ARG A 98 9.10 7.06 18.35
N ASP A 99 8.92 8.28 18.86
CA ASP A 99 7.69 8.69 19.54
C ASP A 99 6.52 8.74 18.54
N LEU A 100 6.76 9.22 17.32
CA LEU A 100 5.80 9.15 16.22
C LEU A 100 5.40 7.70 15.90
N LEU A 101 6.37 6.79 15.75
CA LEU A 101 6.10 5.39 15.47
C LEU A 101 5.26 4.73 16.56
N ARG A 102 5.57 4.98 17.83
CA ARG A 102 4.77 4.51 18.98
C ARG A 102 3.35 5.08 18.97
N THR A 103 3.20 6.35 18.59
CA THR A 103 1.88 6.99 18.46
C THR A 103 1.04 6.33 17.37
N VAL A 104 1.65 6.02 16.23
CA VAL A 104 0.98 5.31 15.13
C VAL A 104 0.57 3.90 15.57
N GLN A 105 1.48 3.16 16.20
CA GLN A 105 1.20 1.82 16.70
C GLN A 105 0.02 1.81 17.69
N ALA A 106 -0.01 2.76 18.63
CA ALA A 106 -1.10 2.88 19.60
C ALA A 106 -2.45 3.11 18.87
N LYS A 107 -2.50 4.03 17.91
CA LYS A 107 -3.72 4.28 17.12
C LYS A 107 -4.17 3.07 16.32
N LEU A 108 -3.24 2.33 15.72
CA LEU A 108 -3.58 1.11 14.98
C LEU A 108 -4.17 0.04 15.91
N ARG A 109 -3.64 -0.08 17.14
CA ARG A 109 -4.19 -1.00 18.16
C ARG A 109 -5.56 -0.56 18.66
N ASP A 110 -5.78 0.74 18.83
CA ASP A 110 -7.10 1.28 19.22
C ASP A 110 -8.16 0.94 18.17
N VAL A 111 -7.84 1.07 16.89
CA VAL A 111 -8.73 0.68 15.79
C VAL A 111 -8.93 -0.83 15.77
N HIS A 112 -7.86 -1.62 15.87
CA HIS A 112 -7.94 -3.07 15.91
C HIS A 112 -8.85 -3.57 17.06
N GLY A 113 -8.79 -2.94 18.24
CA GLY A 113 -9.63 -3.28 19.39
C GLY A 113 -11.02 -2.64 19.41
N ALA A 114 -11.39 -1.84 18.41
CA ALA A 114 -12.67 -1.13 18.43
C ALA A 114 -13.85 -2.10 18.23
N ARG A 115 -14.98 -1.81 18.90
CA ARG A 115 -16.19 -2.68 18.92
C ARG A 115 -16.64 -3.18 17.54
N PRO A 116 -16.66 -2.37 16.47
CA PRO A 116 -17.05 -2.84 15.14
C PRO A 116 -16.16 -3.94 14.57
N TYR A 117 -14.90 -4.02 15.00
CA TYR A 117 -13.89 -4.93 14.46
C TYR A 117 -13.57 -6.11 15.38
N LEU A 118 -14.22 -6.22 16.55
CA LEU A 118 -14.00 -7.32 17.51
C LEU A 118 -14.08 -8.74 16.89
N PRO A 119 -15.01 -9.03 15.96
CA PRO A 119 -15.03 -10.34 15.30
C PRO A 119 -13.77 -10.64 14.47
N LEU A 120 -13.13 -9.59 13.93
CA LEU A 120 -11.92 -9.68 13.12
C LEU A 120 -10.65 -9.68 13.99
N SER A 121 -10.63 -8.94 15.08
CA SER A 121 -9.49 -8.90 16.01
C SER A 121 -9.28 -10.21 16.77
N ALA A 122 -10.28 -11.08 16.83
CA ALA A 122 -10.17 -12.41 17.44
C ALA A 122 -9.38 -13.40 16.57
N ILE A 123 -9.28 -13.13 15.27
CA ILE A 123 -8.62 -14.02 14.28
C ILE A 123 -7.34 -13.41 13.71
N ASP A 124 -7.11 -12.11 13.92
CA ASP A 124 -5.95 -11.38 13.41
C ASP A 124 -5.03 -10.90 14.55
N LEU A 125 -3.74 -10.77 14.27
CA LEU A 125 -2.75 -10.34 15.25
C LEU A 125 -2.83 -8.83 15.48
N ALA A 126 -2.70 -8.40 16.73
CA ALA A 126 -2.65 -6.97 17.05
C ALA A 126 -1.43 -6.31 16.35
N PRO A 127 -1.59 -5.09 15.79
CA PRO A 127 -0.50 -4.40 15.10
C PRO A 127 0.75 -4.25 15.96
N ASP A 128 1.87 -4.75 15.46
CA ASP A 128 3.19 -4.60 16.05
C ASP A 128 3.91 -3.36 15.50
N GLU A 129 5.16 -3.16 15.91
CA GLU A 129 5.95 -2.00 15.47
C GLU A 129 6.24 -2.06 13.96
N MET A 130 6.48 -3.26 13.42
CA MET A 130 6.72 -3.47 12.00
C MET A 130 5.48 -3.09 11.18
N ALA A 131 4.28 -3.47 11.62
CA ALA A 131 3.03 -3.06 10.99
C ALA A 131 2.85 -1.53 11.02
N ALA A 132 3.19 -0.88 12.14
CA ALA A 132 3.16 0.57 12.25
C ALA A 132 4.16 1.26 11.30
N GLN A 133 5.36 0.71 11.15
CA GLN A 133 6.38 1.21 10.23
C GLN A 133 5.94 1.08 8.77
N VAL A 134 5.36 -0.06 8.40
CA VAL A 134 4.80 -0.27 7.06
C VAL A 134 3.69 0.74 6.76
N TYR A 135 2.76 0.93 7.70
CA TYR A 135 1.67 1.88 7.57
C TYR A 135 2.18 3.33 7.44
N LEU A 136 3.09 3.73 8.32
CA LEU A 136 3.65 5.09 8.32
C LEU A 136 4.42 5.37 7.02
N ARG A 137 5.18 4.39 6.50
CA ARG A 137 5.87 4.51 5.22
C ARG A 137 4.88 4.70 4.07
N GLN A 138 3.78 3.95 4.04
CA GLN A 138 2.75 4.12 3.02
C GLN A 138 2.12 5.52 3.08
N ALA A 139 1.74 5.97 4.28
CA ALA A 139 1.19 7.31 4.49
C ALA A 139 2.19 8.42 4.11
N GLY A 140 3.48 8.21 4.38
CA GLY A 140 4.54 9.15 4.00
C GLY A 140 4.70 9.28 2.48
N TRP A 141 4.62 8.18 1.73
CA TRP A 141 4.62 8.24 0.26
C TRP A 141 3.39 8.96 -0.30
N ASP A 142 2.21 8.71 0.27
CA ASP A 142 0.97 9.40 -0.14
C ASP A 142 1.08 10.92 0.10
N LEU A 143 1.60 11.32 1.27
CA LEU A 143 1.81 12.72 1.62
C LEU A 143 2.89 13.38 0.75
N LEU A 144 4.01 12.68 0.49
CA LEU A 144 5.08 13.21 -0.34
C LEU A 144 4.60 13.49 -1.76
N ASN A 145 3.84 12.57 -2.35
CA ASN A 145 3.21 12.78 -3.65
C ASN A 145 2.29 14.01 -3.64
N ALA A 146 1.47 14.16 -2.60
CA ALA A 146 0.57 15.31 -2.48
C ALA A 146 1.34 16.65 -2.38
N LEU A 147 2.43 16.69 -1.62
CA LEU A 147 3.26 17.89 -1.46
C LEU A 147 3.97 18.28 -2.78
N ILE A 148 4.49 17.30 -3.52
CA ILE A 148 5.16 17.55 -4.81
C ILE A 148 4.15 18.08 -5.83
N THR A 149 2.98 17.45 -5.94
CA THR A 149 1.91 17.93 -6.84
C THR A 149 1.47 19.35 -6.50
N GLN A 150 1.43 19.71 -5.22
CA GLN A 150 1.09 21.07 -4.79
C GLN A 150 2.19 22.08 -5.18
N GLN A 151 3.47 21.72 -5.04
CA GLN A 151 4.59 22.59 -5.40
C GLN A 151 4.71 22.82 -6.92
N GLU A 152 4.36 21.82 -7.74
CA GLU A 152 4.34 21.94 -9.20
C GLU A 152 3.18 22.81 -9.72
N SER A 153 2.13 22.99 -8.91
CA SER A 153 0.93 23.77 -9.27
C SER A 153 0.99 25.23 -8.82
N ALA A 154 2.08 25.66 -8.16
CA ALA A 154 2.28 27.00 -7.61
C ALA A 154 3.33 27.78 -8.41
#